data_AF-A0A151BNU2-F1
#
_entry.id   AF-A0A151BNU2-F1
#
_cell.length_a   1.000
_cell.length_b   1.000
_cell.length_c   1.000
_cell.angle_alpha   90.00
_cell.angle_beta   90.00
_cell.angle_gamma   90.00
#
_symmetry.space_group_name_H-M   'P 1'
#
loop_
_entity.id
_entity.type
_entity.pdbx_description
1 polymer ?
#
loop_
_entity_poly.entity_id
_entity_poly.type
_entity_poly.pdbx_seq_one_letter_code
_entity_poly.pdbx_strand_id
1 'polypeptide(L)'
;MARVTLEIVRLCGRRLMLAGRIGEVKAGLGLPLENRRVEEGLRRMIIEECRLLGLSEEFGTGLLDLLIEESKKVQRKILEKGRE
;
A
#
# COMPACT_ATOMS: atom_id res chain seq x y z
N MET A 1 0.74 -14.38 -19.80
CA MET A 1 -0.21 -14.11 -18.68
C MET A 1 0.37 -14.54 -17.35
N ALA A 2 0.61 -15.84 -17.10
CA ALA A 2 1.13 -16.32 -15.80
C ALA A 2 2.38 -15.59 -15.29
N ARG A 3 3.37 -15.32 -16.16
CA ARG A 3 4.59 -14.58 -15.78
C ARG A 3 4.30 -13.18 -15.23
N VAL A 4 3.42 -12.43 -15.90
CA VAL A 4 3.05 -11.07 -15.49
C VAL A 4 2.25 -11.09 -14.19
N THR A 5 1.33 -12.04 -14.04
CA THR A 5 0.58 -12.22 -12.80
C THR A 5 1.49 -12.54 -11.62
N LEU A 6 2.47 -13.43 -11.80
CA LEU A 6 3.47 -13.73 -10.77
C LEU A 6 4.35 -12.52 -10.44
N GLU A 7 4.66 -11.69 -11.44
CA GLU A 7 5.41 -10.45 -11.23
C GLU A 7 4.62 -9.43 -10.41
N ILE A 8 3.30 -9.27 -10.66
CA ILE A 8 2.41 -8.45 -9.82
C ILE A 8 2.48 -8.92 -8.37
N VAL A 9 2.38 -10.23 -8.11
CA VAL A 9 2.46 -10.78 -6.74
C VAL A 9 3.83 -10.47 -6.09
N ARG A 10 4.94 -10.60 -6.83
CA ARG A 10 6.28 -10.26 -6.33
C ARG A 10 6.41 -8.77 -6.01
N LEU A 11 5.84 -7.90 -6.85
CA LEU A 11 5.81 -6.45 -6.61
C LEU A 11 4.98 -6.10 -5.37
N CYS A 12 3.85 -6.77 -5.17
CA CYS A 12 3.07 -6.66 -3.94
C CYS A 12 3.92 -7.03 -2.72
N GLY A 13 4.66 -8.14 -2.77
CA GLY A 13 5.58 -8.55 -1.69
C GLY A 13 6.62 -7.47 -1.38
N ARG A 14 7.26 -6.88 -2.40
CA ARG A 14 8.20 -5.77 -2.23
C ARG A 14 7.55 -4.55 -1.59
N ARG A 15 6.34 -4.19 -2.04
CA ARG A 15 5.57 -3.06 -1.48
C ARG A 15 5.24 -3.29 -0.01
N LEU A 16 4.89 -4.52 0.39
CA LEU A 16 4.57 -4.85 1.78
C LEU A 16 5.80 -4.84 2.70
N MET A 17 6.98 -5.23 2.21
CA MET A 17 8.23 -5.05 2.96
C MET A 17 8.50 -3.56 3.24
N LEU A 18 8.29 -2.69 2.26
CA LEU A 18 8.39 -1.24 2.46
C LEU A 18 7.36 -0.72 3.46
N ALA A 19 6.12 -1.22 3.40
CA ALA A 19 5.08 -0.87 4.37
C ALA A 19 5.48 -1.28 5.80
N GLY A 20 6.13 -2.43 5.99
CA GLY A 20 6.68 -2.84 7.28
C GLY A 20 7.70 -1.85 7.83
N ARG A 21 8.71 -1.49 7.02
CA ARG A 21 9.72 -0.49 7.40
C ARG A 21 9.11 0.87 7.73
N ILE A 22 8.08 1.29 7.00
CA ILE A 22 7.32 2.52 7.32
C ILE A 22 6.63 2.38 8.68
N GLY A 23 6.07 1.21 8.99
CA GLY A 23 5.46 0.91 10.29
C GLY A 23 6.44 1.04 11.44
N GLU A 24 7.66 0.51 11.30
CA GLU A 24 8.73 0.63 12.29
C GLU A 24 9.09 2.10 12.57
N VAL A 25 9.26 2.91 11.51
CA VAL A 25 9.56 4.34 11.64
C VAL A 25 8.40 5.08 12.32
N LYS A 26 7.16 4.81 11.91
CA LYS A 26 5.97 5.44 12.53
C LYS A 26 5.85 5.07 14.01
N ALA A 27 6.10 3.81 14.37
CA ALA A 27 6.09 3.35 15.74
C ALA A 27 7.13 4.09 16.59
N GLY A 28 8.37 4.22 16.09
CA GLY A 28 9.44 4.95 16.78
C GLY A 28 9.17 6.44 16.95
N LEU A 29 8.38 7.04 16.04
CA LEU A 29 8.01 8.47 16.08
C LEU A 29 6.64 8.74 16.71
N GLY A 30 5.91 7.73 17.16
CA GLY A 30 4.54 7.87 17.69
C GLY A 30 3.53 8.37 16.65
N LEU A 31 3.78 8.16 15.35
CA LEU A 31 2.92 8.62 14.27
C LEU A 31 1.73 7.68 14.04
N PRO A 32 0.57 8.22 13.60
CA PRO A 32 -0.59 7.40 13.27
C PRO A 32 -0.32 6.48 12.06
N LEU A 33 -0.99 5.33 12.06
CA LEU A 33 -0.98 4.39 10.94
C LEU A 33 -1.53 5.03 9.67
N GLU A 34 -2.65 5.73 9.79
CA GLU A 34 -3.35 6.35 8.66
C GLU A 34 -2.86 7.77 8.41
N ASN A 35 -2.72 8.10 7.13
CA ASN A 35 -2.44 9.47 6.71
C ASN A 35 -3.28 9.78 5.47
N ARG A 36 -4.46 10.36 5.69
CA ARG A 36 -5.43 10.67 4.62
C ARG A 36 -4.82 11.49 3.48
N ARG A 37 -3.97 12.48 3.77
CA ARG A 37 -3.33 13.31 2.73
C ARG A 37 -2.43 12.47 1.82
N VAL A 38 -1.69 11.52 2.39
CA VAL A 38 -0.82 10.62 1.62
C VAL A 38 -1.65 9.64 0.79
N GLU A 39 -2.70 9.07 1.38
CA GLU A 39 -3.59 8.11 0.72
C GLU A 39 -4.37 8.77 -0.44
N GLU A 40 -4.89 9.98 -0.26
CA GLU A 40 -5.53 10.77 -1.31
C GLU A 40 -4.55 11.15 -2.43
N GLY A 41 -3.31 11.49 -2.08
CA GLY A 41 -2.25 11.75 -3.07
C GLY A 41 -1.96 10.53 -3.94
N LEU A 42 -1.84 9.35 -3.31
CA LEU A 42 -1.64 8.10 -4.03
C LEU A 42 -2.83 7.73 -4.91
N ARG A 43 -4.06 7.97 -4.44
CA ARG A 43 -5.28 7.77 -5.24
C ARG A 43 -5.29 8.62 -6.50
N ARG A 44 -4.90 9.90 -6.41
CA ARG A 44 -4.78 10.78 -7.59
C ARG A 44 -3.75 10.26 -8.60
N MET A 45 -2.59 9.79 -8.13
CA MET A 45 -1.56 9.22 -9.00
C MET A 45 -2.04 7.95 -9.71
N ILE A 46 -2.76 7.07 -9.01
CA ILE A 46 -3.33 5.85 -9.63
C ILE A 46 -4.39 6.18 -10.68
N ILE A 47 -5.27 7.15 -10.41
CA ILE A 47 -6.28 7.59 -11.38
C ILE A 47 -5.61 8.11 -12.66
N GLU A 48 -4.58 8.94 -12.52
CA GLU A 48 -3.85 9.47 -13.68
C GLU A 48 -3.16 8.36 -14.47
N GLU A 49 -2.49 7.43 -13.79
CA GLU A 49 -1.83 6.29 -14.43
C GLU A 49 -2.84 5.39 -15.17
N CYS A 50 -4.02 5.15 -14.57
CA CYS A 50 -5.09 4.41 -15.23
C CYS A 50 -5.55 5.08 -16.52
N ARG A 51 -5.71 6.42 -16.53
CA ARG A 51 -6.07 7.17 -17.74
C ARG A 51 -5.02 7.02 -18.83
N LEU A 52 -3.75 7.16 -18.49
CA LEU A 52 -2.63 7.04 -19.44
C LEU A 52 -2.55 5.63 -20.06
N LEU A 53 -2.87 4.60 -19.29
CA LEU A 53 -2.83 3.20 -19.72
C LEU A 53 -4.15 2.70 -20.34
N GLY A 54 -5.21 3.53 -20.39
CA GLY A 54 -6.54 3.12 -20.86
C GLY A 54 -7.24 2.10 -19.95
N LEU A 55 -6.91 2.10 -18.66
CA LEU A 55 -7.52 1.24 -17.65
C LEU A 55 -8.71 1.92 -16.96
N SER A 56 -9.65 1.13 -16.45
CA SER A 56 -10.73 1.64 -15.60
C SER A 56 -10.18 2.25 -14.31
N GLU A 57 -10.59 3.49 -14.00
CA GLU A 57 -10.28 4.15 -12.73
C GLU A 57 -10.83 3.36 -11.53
N GLU A 58 -11.99 2.70 -11.68
CA GLU A 58 -12.59 1.84 -10.66
C GLU A 58 -11.70 0.63 -10.38
N PHE A 59 -11.16 0.01 -11.43
CA PHE A 59 -10.23 -1.10 -11.29
C PHE A 59 -8.95 -0.67 -10.55
N GLY A 60 -8.34 0.45 -10.98
CA GLY A 60 -7.12 0.95 -10.35
C GLY A 60 -7.32 1.33 -8.88
N THR A 61 -8.44 2.00 -8.58
CA THR A 61 -8.75 2.41 -7.21
C THR A 61 -9.10 1.23 -6.31
N GLY A 62 -9.83 0.23 -6.81
CA GLY A 62 -10.09 -1.01 -6.06
C GLY A 62 -8.81 -1.80 -5.77
N LEU A 63 -7.89 -1.87 -6.74
CA LEU A 63 -6.56 -2.46 -6.52
C LEU A 63 -5.76 -1.68 -5.46
N LEU A 64 -5.79 -0.35 -5.51
CA LEU A 64 -5.14 0.50 -4.52
C LEU A 64 -5.69 0.24 -3.11
N ASP A 65 -7.01 0.14 -2.95
CA ASP A 65 -7.65 -0.07 -1.65
C ASP A 65 -7.22 -1.40 -1.03
N LEU A 66 -7.21 -2.48 -1.83
CA LEU A 66 -6.68 -3.77 -1.38
C LEU A 66 -5.23 -3.66 -0.89
N LEU A 67 -4.38 -2.97 -1.65
CA LEU A 67 -2.97 -2.78 -1.34
C LEU A 67 -2.76 -1.92 -0.08
N ILE A 68 -3.60 -0.91 0.16
CA ILE A 68 -3.56 -0.08 1.37
C ILE A 68 -3.93 -0.92 2.60
N GLU A 69 -4.99 -1.71 2.52
CA GLU A 69 -5.44 -2.53 3.64
C GLU A 69 -4.39 -3.58 4.04
N GLU A 70 -3.73 -4.23 3.07
CA GLU A 70 -2.62 -5.13 3.36
C GLU A 70 -1.43 -4.40 4.01
N SER A 71 -1.11 -3.18 3.56
CA SER A 71 -0.09 -2.35 4.21
C SER A 71 -0.44 -1.99 5.65
N LYS A 72 -1.71 -1.69 5.95
CA LYS A 72 -2.17 -1.39 7.31
C LYS A 72 -2.07 -2.63 8.20
N LYS A 73 -2.44 -3.81 7.70
CA LYS A 73 -2.29 -5.08 8.44
C LYS A 73 -0.83 -5.35 8.82
N VAL A 74 0.11 -5.16 7.90
CA VAL A 74 1.55 -5.33 8.17
C VAL A 74 2.04 -4.34 9.22
N GLN A 75 1.69 -3.06 9.09
CA GLN A 75 2.12 -2.02 10.05
C GLN A 75 1.51 -2.24 11.45
N ARG A 76 0.24 -2.67 11.54
CA ARG A 76 -0.43 -2.94 12.81
C ARG A 76 0.26 -4.06 13.61
N LYS A 77 0.65 -5.14 12.93
CA LYS A 77 1.40 -6.26 13.56
C LYS A 77 2.73 -5.79 14.19
N ILE A 78 3.37 -4.78 13.62
CA ILE A 78 4.63 -4.22 14.14
C ILE A 78 4.36 -3.39 15.39
N LEU A 79 3.31 -2.56 15.38
CA LEU A 79 2.91 -1.78 16.55
C LEU A 79 2.48 -2.65 17.73
N GLU A 80 1.82 -3.78 17.47
CA GLU A 80 1.41 -4.74 18.51
C GLU A 80 2.64 -5.42 19.14
N LYS A 81 3.61 -5.87 18.33
CA LYS A 81 4.84 -6.51 18.82
C LYS A 81 5.76 -5.56 19.60
N GLY A 82 5.75 -4.28 19.29
CA GLY A 82 6.54 -3.29 20.04
C GLY A 82 5.98 -2.93 21.43
N ARG A 83 4.82 -3.48 21.81
CA ARG A 83 4.16 -3.27 23.10
C ARG A 83 4.31 -4.45 24.07
N GLU A 84 4.90 -5.57 23.61
CA GLU A 84 5.29 -6.74 24.43
C GLU A 84 6.72 -6.56 24.95
#